data_AF-A0A8J7HBX0-F1
#
_entry.id   AF-A0A8J7HBX0-F1
#
_cell.length_a   1.000
_cell.length_b   1.000
_cell.length_c   1.000
_cell.angle_alpha   90.00
_cell.angle_beta   90.00
_cell.angle_gamma   90.00
#
_symmetry.space_group_name_H-M   'P 1'
#
loop_
_entity.id
_entity.type
_entity.pdbx_description
1 polymer ?
#
loop_
_entity_poly.entity_id
_entity_poly.type
_entity_poly.pdbx_seq_one_letter_code
_entity_poly.pdbx_strand_id
1 'polypeptide(L)'
;MKSGFRQKNYALWVGACVFWLVIASSINNSAFSKNLPANPSFITQEELIKDQPESSCSEQNLDILTAQLLRDLPSYANRATQRARRRVSNEVYSYLLVAGRPVFQPLPLSPEGYSADGQKNAATKVEQVFFTTLERQYTSGKAIELQQFHWLLLTKTKSSWRLVMMFTQTGGYPKKQPPSPPRDSSNGAIAQGVKAWLRDCQAGSISQS
;
A
#
# COMPACT_ATOMS: atom_id res chain seq x y z
N MET A 1 -45.35 8.82 -59.51
CA MET A 1 -44.21 7.92 -59.78
C MET A 1 -43.82 7.26 -58.47
N LYS A 2 -43.92 5.92 -58.41
CA LYS A 2 -43.55 5.07 -57.26
C LYS A 2 -42.19 4.43 -57.55
N SER A 3 -41.26 4.51 -56.62
CA SER A 3 -40.11 3.61 -56.45
C SER A 3 -39.36 4.05 -55.19
N GLY A 4 -39.05 3.25 -54.18
CA GLY A 4 -39.20 1.82 -53.96
C GLY A 4 -38.36 1.54 -52.71
N PHE A 5 -39.00 1.39 -51.56
CA PHE A 5 -38.33 1.08 -50.30
C PHE A 5 -37.94 -0.41 -50.32
N ARG A 6 -36.64 -0.70 -50.37
CA ARG A 6 -36.13 -2.08 -50.41
C ARG A 6 -35.72 -2.49 -48.99
N GLN A 7 -36.69 -2.98 -48.22
CA GLN A 7 -36.41 -3.73 -47.00
C GLN A 7 -35.65 -5.01 -47.36
N LYS A 8 -34.47 -5.22 -46.76
CA LYS A 8 -33.77 -6.50 -46.79
C LYS A 8 -33.90 -7.15 -45.42
N ASN A 9 -34.64 -8.26 -45.42
CA ASN A 9 -34.77 -9.20 -44.33
C ASN A 9 -33.41 -9.84 -44.03
N TYR A 10 -32.86 -9.62 -42.84
CA TYR A 10 -31.78 -10.43 -42.27
C TYR A 10 -32.30 -11.37 -41.17
N ALA A 11 -33.55 -11.82 -41.32
CA ALA A 11 -34.12 -12.91 -40.55
C ALA A 11 -33.88 -14.23 -41.27
N LEU A 12 -32.61 -14.65 -41.40
CA LEU A 12 -32.26 -16.01 -41.88
C LEU A 12 -30.77 -16.34 -41.69
N TRP A 13 -30.23 -16.20 -40.48
CA TRP A 13 -28.98 -16.85 -40.05
C TRP A 13 -29.02 -17.15 -38.53
N VAL A 14 -30.15 -17.66 -38.03
CA VAL A 14 -30.33 -18.13 -36.63
C VAL A 14 -30.59 -19.63 -36.60
N GLY A 15 -29.77 -20.41 -37.30
CA GLY A 15 -30.03 -21.85 -37.48
C GLY A 15 -28.76 -22.69 -37.61
N ALA A 16 -27.74 -22.48 -36.77
CA ALA A 16 -26.58 -23.39 -36.71
C ALA A 16 -25.73 -23.32 -35.42
N CYS A 17 -26.22 -22.81 -34.28
CA CYS A 17 -25.45 -22.79 -33.01
C CYS A 17 -26.27 -23.20 -31.77
N VAL A 18 -27.33 -24.01 -31.94
CA VAL A 18 -28.18 -24.50 -30.82
C VAL A 18 -27.98 -26.00 -30.56
N PHE A 19 -26.88 -26.60 -31.04
CA PHE A 19 -26.58 -28.03 -30.86
C PHE A 19 -25.24 -28.27 -30.14
N TRP A 20 -24.93 -27.46 -29.11
CA TRP A 20 -23.86 -27.69 -28.14
C TRP A 20 -24.33 -27.47 -26.69
N LEU A 21 -25.61 -27.73 -26.43
CA LEU A 21 -26.14 -27.93 -25.08
C LEU A 21 -26.93 -29.23 -25.12
N VAL A 22 -26.67 -30.11 -24.16
CA VAL A 22 -27.18 -31.49 -24.01
C VAL A 22 -26.32 -32.56 -24.70
N ILE A 23 -25.16 -32.85 -24.10
CA ILE A 23 -24.68 -34.18 -23.65
C ILE A 23 -23.35 -33.93 -22.93
N ALA A 24 -23.38 -33.83 -21.60
CA ALA A 24 -22.32 -34.18 -20.66
C ALA A 24 -22.78 -33.79 -19.25
N SER A 25 -23.79 -34.52 -18.81
CA SER A 25 -24.17 -34.68 -17.41
C SER A 25 -22.94 -34.96 -16.53
N SER A 26 -22.77 -34.12 -15.50
CA SER A 26 -22.30 -34.50 -14.17
C SER A 26 -21.09 -35.44 -14.09
N ILE A 27 -19.88 -34.86 -14.13
CA ILE A 27 -18.72 -35.48 -13.49
C ILE A 27 -18.67 -34.95 -12.05
N ASN A 28 -19.23 -35.75 -11.14
CA ASN A 28 -18.95 -35.70 -9.72
C ASN A 28 -17.44 -35.86 -9.51
N ASN A 29 -16.74 -34.81 -9.09
CA ASN A 29 -15.46 -34.98 -8.41
C ASN A 29 -15.75 -35.09 -6.91
N SER A 30 -16.30 -36.24 -6.51
CA SER A 30 -16.27 -36.68 -5.13
C SER A 30 -14.82 -36.93 -4.71
N ALA A 31 -14.47 -36.44 -3.52
CA ALA A 31 -13.18 -36.54 -2.87
C ALA A 31 -12.54 -37.94 -2.98
N PHE A 32 -11.25 -37.95 -3.32
CA PHE A 32 -10.39 -39.12 -3.09
C PHE A 32 -9.37 -38.75 -2.02
N SER A 33 -9.70 -39.06 -0.76
CA SER A 33 -8.72 -39.24 0.29
C SER A 33 -7.86 -40.45 -0.07
N LYS A 34 -6.55 -40.25 -0.27
CA LYS A 34 -5.58 -41.34 -0.16
C LYS A 34 -4.86 -41.17 1.17
N ASN A 35 -5.35 -41.89 2.18
CA ASN A 35 -4.51 -42.29 3.30
C ASN A 35 -3.36 -43.13 2.73
N LEU A 36 -2.13 -42.63 2.86
CA LEU A 36 -0.92 -43.41 2.65
C LEU A 36 -0.32 -43.76 4.02
N PRO A 37 0.18 -44.99 4.18
CA PRO A 37 0.51 -45.55 5.48
C PRO A 37 1.77 -44.91 6.07
N ALA A 38 1.75 -44.78 7.40
CA ALA A 38 2.91 -44.46 8.20
C ALA A 38 3.97 -45.56 8.10
N ASN A 39 5.22 -45.18 7.80
CA ASN A 39 6.39 -45.59 8.59
C ASN A 39 7.66 -44.80 8.20
N PRO A 40 8.69 -44.79 9.07
CA PRO A 40 9.27 -43.57 9.62
C PRO A 40 10.65 -43.30 9.00
N SER A 41 11.34 -42.30 9.54
CA SER A 41 12.72 -41.90 9.24
C SER A 41 12.91 -41.07 7.96
N PHE A 42 12.53 -39.79 8.03
CA PHE A 42 13.43 -38.74 7.58
C PHE A 42 13.35 -37.59 8.60
N ILE A 43 14.53 -37.17 9.01
CA ILE A 43 14.80 -36.34 10.18
C ILE A 43 13.98 -35.05 10.14
N THR A 44 13.27 -34.82 11.23
CA THR A 44 12.54 -33.62 11.60
C THR A 44 13.41 -32.39 11.39
N GLN A 45 13.22 -31.68 10.28
CA GLN A 45 13.69 -30.29 10.09
C GLN A 45 12.65 -29.31 10.67
N GLU A 46 11.90 -29.76 11.67
CA GLU A 46 10.90 -29.02 12.45
C GLU A 46 11.43 -28.63 13.85
N GLU A 47 12.73 -28.82 14.11
CA GLU A 47 13.34 -28.54 15.41
C GLU A 47 14.65 -27.72 15.28
N LEU A 48 14.59 -26.59 14.55
CA LEU A 48 15.64 -25.54 14.66
C LEU A 48 15.19 -24.12 14.27
N ILE A 49 13.88 -23.86 14.16
CA ILE A 49 13.34 -22.49 14.12
C ILE A 49 12.18 -22.40 15.11
N LYS A 50 12.50 -22.57 16.38
CA LYS A 50 11.63 -22.13 17.47
C LYS A 50 12.47 -21.19 18.33
N ASP A 51 11.91 -20.01 18.61
CA ASP A 51 12.45 -18.94 19.45
C ASP A 51 13.25 -17.83 18.75
N GLN A 52 12.74 -17.30 17.63
CA GLN A 52 12.55 -15.85 17.66
C GLN A 52 11.13 -15.62 18.17
N PRO A 53 10.91 -14.94 19.32
CA PRO A 53 9.59 -14.40 19.57
C PRO A 53 9.27 -13.54 18.34
N GLU A 54 8.14 -13.78 17.70
CA GLU A 54 7.61 -12.85 16.72
C GLU A 54 7.56 -11.49 17.42
N SER A 55 8.59 -10.67 17.23
CA SER A 55 8.72 -9.44 18.00
C SER A 55 7.54 -8.60 17.56
N SER A 56 6.56 -8.46 18.46
CA SER A 56 5.35 -7.74 18.15
C SER A 56 5.77 -6.34 17.71
N CYS A 57 5.10 -5.76 16.72
CA CYS A 57 5.49 -4.45 16.19
C CYS A 57 5.51 -3.35 17.27
N SER A 58 4.85 -3.57 18.40
CA SER A 58 4.91 -2.73 19.59
C SER A 58 6.28 -2.69 20.25
N GLU A 59 7.05 -3.76 20.19
CA GLU A 59 8.35 -3.89 20.85
C GLU A 59 9.49 -3.39 19.98
N GLN A 60 9.31 -3.41 18.65
CA GLN A 60 10.31 -2.92 17.70
C GLN A 60 10.69 -1.46 17.96
N ASN A 61 11.99 -1.18 17.78
CA ASN A 61 12.50 0.18 17.74
C ASN A 61 12.04 0.88 16.45
N LEU A 62 12.14 2.21 16.44
CA LEU A 62 11.63 3.02 15.33
C LEU A 62 12.32 2.69 14.00
N ASP A 63 13.61 2.38 14.04
CA ASP A 63 14.43 2.12 12.85
C ASP A 63 13.96 0.86 12.11
N ILE A 64 13.80 -0.25 12.84
CA ILE A 64 13.34 -1.52 12.27
C ILE A 64 11.89 -1.37 11.77
N LEU A 65 11.02 -0.78 12.61
CA LEU A 65 9.63 -0.56 12.27
C LEU A 65 9.49 0.22 10.95
N THR A 66 10.21 1.33 10.82
CA THR A 66 10.09 2.22 9.67
C THR A 66 10.76 1.66 8.42
N ALA A 67 11.85 0.89 8.57
CA ALA A 67 12.44 0.17 7.45
C ALA A 67 11.45 -0.85 6.85
N GLN A 68 10.78 -1.64 7.71
CA GLN A 68 9.76 -2.60 7.27
C GLN A 68 8.54 -1.88 6.66
N LEU A 69 8.06 -0.83 7.32
CA LEU A 69 6.96 -0.01 6.84
C LEU A 69 7.23 0.54 5.44
N LEU A 70 8.39 1.15 5.21
CA LEU A 70 8.71 1.80 3.95
C LEU A 70 8.92 0.79 2.81
N ARG A 71 9.44 -0.41 3.12
CA ARG A 71 9.50 -1.52 2.16
C ARG A 71 8.10 -1.90 1.66
N ASP A 72 7.12 -1.98 2.56
CA ASP A 72 5.76 -2.42 2.22
C ASP A 72 4.84 -1.28 1.77
N LEU A 73 5.24 -0.03 2.00
CA LEU A 73 4.43 1.16 1.78
C LEU A 73 3.84 1.25 0.36
N PRO A 74 4.56 0.95 -0.74
CA PRO A 74 3.98 0.93 -2.08
C PRO A 74 2.70 0.08 -2.16
N SER A 75 2.71 -1.12 -1.59
CA SER A 75 1.56 -2.03 -1.59
C SER A 75 0.38 -1.44 -0.81
N TYR A 76 0.62 -0.90 0.38
CA TYR A 76 -0.43 -0.36 1.24
C TYR A 76 -1.01 0.95 0.71
N ALA A 77 -0.15 1.87 0.27
CA ALA A 77 -0.56 3.16 -0.28
C ALA A 77 -1.33 2.99 -1.60
N ASN A 78 -0.88 2.10 -2.49
CA ASN A 78 -1.60 1.85 -3.74
C ASN A 78 -3.00 1.28 -3.49
N ARG A 79 -3.17 0.38 -2.51
CA ARG A 79 -4.52 -0.08 -2.10
C ARG A 79 -5.37 1.09 -1.58
N ALA A 80 -4.79 2.00 -0.79
CA ALA A 80 -5.51 3.18 -0.30
C ALA A 80 -5.94 4.11 -1.45
N THR A 81 -5.05 4.40 -2.39
CA THR A 81 -5.35 5.21 -3.59
C THR A 81 -6.47 4.57 -4.41
N GLN A 82 -6.41 3.26 -4.66
CA GLN A 82 -7.43 2.57 -5.45
C GLN A 82 -8.81 2.60 -4.76
N ARG A 83 -8.85 2.46 -3.42
CA ARG A 83 -10.11 2.61 -2.66
C ARG A 83 -10.66 4.03 -2.73
N ALA A 84 -9.81 5.05 -2.70
CA ALA A 84 -10.22 6.44 -2.82
C ALA A 84 -10.83 6.74 -4.21
N ARG A 85 -10.22 6.23 -5.28
CA ARG A 85 -10.74 6.39 -6.66
C ARG A 85 -12.12 5.81 -6.88
N ARG A 86 -12.44 4.67 -6.25
CA ARG A 86 -13.79 4.10 -6.35
C ARG A 86 -14.88 5.02 -5.81
N ARG A 87 -14.52 5.97 -4.95
CA ARG A 87 -15.45 6.95 -4.36
C ARG A 87 -15.54 8.25 -5.14
N VAL A 88 -14.48 8.60 -5.88
CA VAL A 88 -14.40 9.86 -6.63
C VAL A 88 -13.82 9.57 -8.01
N SER A 89 -14.64 9.76 -9.04
CA SER A 89 -14.22 9.64 -10.43
C SER A 89 -13.33 10.82 -10.81
N ASN A 90 -12.05 10.74 -10.46
CA ASN A 90 -11.03 11.70 -10.89
C ASN A 90 -10.26 11.15 -12.09
N GLU A 91 -10.04 11.99 -13.10
CA GLU A 91 -9.17 11.69 -14.24
C GLU A 91 -7.69 11.64 -13.88
N VAL A 92 -7.33 12.20 -12.72
CA VAL A 92 -5.96 12.26 -12.22
C VAL A 92 -5.72 11.20 -11.18
N TYR A 93 -4.68 10.41 -11.39
CA TYR A 93 -4.52 9.20 -10.61
C TYR A 93 -3.07 8.79 -10.44
N SER A 94 -2.63 8.54 -9.20
CA SER A 94 -1.22 8.23 -8.88
C SER A 94 -1.02 6.79 -8.42
N TYR A 95 0.21 6.31 -8.60
CA TYR A 95 0.72 5.06 -8.06
C TYR A 95 2.09 5.29 -7.45
N LEU A 96 2.25 4.83 -6.21
CA LEU A 96 3.53 4.81 -5.52
C LEU A 96 4.38 3.68 -6.11
N LEU A 97 5.54 4.03 -6.67
CA LEU A 97 6.48 3.07 -7.26
C LEU A 97 7.45 2.54 -6.20
N VAL A 98 8.05 3.44 -5.42
CA VAL A 98 9.05 3.08 -4.41
C VAL A 98 9.07 4.13 -3.28
N ALA A 99 9.41 3.68 -2.08
CA ALA A 99 9.76 4.53 -0.95
C ALA A 99 11.26 4.44 -0.67
N GLY A 100 11.87 5.58 -0.41
CA GLY A 100 13.27 5.70 -0.01
C GLY A 100 13.50 5.28 1.44
N ARG A 101 14.76 5.34 1.87
CA ARG A 101 15.18 4.99 3.23
C ARG A 101 14.70 6.05 4.24
N PRO A 102 14.42 5.65 5.49
CA PRO A 102 14.09 6.59 6.55
C PRO A 102 15.31 7.38 7.00
N VAL A 103 15.09 8.63 7.42
CA VAL A 103 16.06 9.52 8.05
C VAL A 103 15.42 10.11 9.31
N PHE A 104 16.09 9.98 10.45
CA PHE A 104 15.54 10.34 11.76
C PHE A 104 16.00 11.70 12.28
N GLN A 105 16.84 12.41 11.51
CA GLN A 105 17.32 13.73 11.92
C GLN A 105 16.15 14.73 11.92
N PRO A 106 15.81 15.35 13.07
CA PRO A 106 14.76 16.34 13.13
C PRO A 106 15.16 17.55 12.29
N LEU A 107 14.16 18.23 11.71
CA LEU A 107 14.45 19.50 11.03
C LEU A 107 14.90 20.50 12.10
N PRO A 108 16.02 21.22 11.89
CA PRO A 108 16.38 22.32 12.78
C PRO A 108 15.30 23.39 12.66
N LEU A 109 14.44 23.49 13.66
CA LEU A 109 13.53 24.61 13.81
C LEU A 109 14.43 25.81 14.15
N SER A 110 14.54 26.80 13.26
CA SER A 110 15.30 28.01 13.56
C SER A 110 14.78 28.62 14.87
N PRO A 111 15.61 28.70 15.94
CA PRO A 111 15.16 29.13 17.25
C PRO A 111 15.27 30.66 17.40
N GLU A 112 14.83 31.42 16.40
CA GLU A 112 14.66 32.88 16.60
C GLU A 112 13.36 33.12 17.37
N GLY A 113 13.42 32.91 18.69
CA GLY A 113 12.37 33.33 19.62
C GLY A 113 12.13 32.45 20.85
N TYR A 114 12.70 31.24 20.92
CA TYR A 114 12.61 30.39 22.12
C TYR A 114 13.98 30.23 22.77
N SER A 115 14.25 31.10 23.73
CA SER A 115 15.42 31.02 24.61
C SER A 115 15.43 29.69 25.37
N ALA A 116 16.64 29.11 25.44
CA ALA A 116 17.16 28.26 26.51
C ALA A 116 16.27 27.11 27.02
N ASP A 117 16.22 26.02 26.26
CA ASP A 117 16.19 24.63 26.77
C ASP A 117 16.12 23.68 25.58
N GLY A 118 17.28 23.28 25.04
CA GLY A 118 17.40 22.31 23.95
C GLY A 118 16.93 20.88 24.29
N GLN A 119 16.10 20.70 25.31
CA GLN A 119 15.80 19.40 25.91
C GLN A 119 14.36 19.29 26.46
N LYS A 120 13.36 19.96 25.86
CA LYS A 120 11.95 19.82 26.27
C LYS A 120 11.04 19.13 25.24
N ASN A 121 11.62 18.28 24.37
CA ASN A 121 10.83 17.22 23.70
C ASN A 121 10.37 16.12 24.69
N ALA A 122 10.75 16.22 25.97
CA ALA A 122 10.26 15.35 27.05
C ALA A 122 8.74 15.44 27.31
N ALA A 123 8.03 16.45 26.78
CA ALA A 123 6.59 16.62 27.00
C ALA A 123 5.71 15.88 25.97
N THR A 124 6.26 15.45 24.82
CA THR A 124 5.49 14.69 23.82
C THR A 124 6.36 13.58 23.23
N LYS A 125 5.98 12.32 23.50
CA LYS A 125 6.63 11.09 23.00
C LYS A 125 6.34 10.88 21.51
N VAL A 126 6.73 11.87 20.70
CA VAL A 126 6.50 11.93 19.26
C VAL A 126 7.84 11.86 18.55
N GLU A 127 7.97 10.87 17.69
CA GLU A 127 9.15 10.60 16.88
C GLU A 127 8.92 11.11 15.46
N GLN A 128 9.94 11.74 14.86
CA GLN A 128 9.88 12.21 13.47
C GLN A 128 10.70 11.30 12.56
N VAL A 129 10.11 10.94 11.43
CA VAL A 129 10.74 10.14 10.38
C VAL A 129 10.59 10.89 9.06
N PHE A 130 11.71 11.20 8.43
CA PHE A 130 11.74 11.73 7.08
C PHE A 130 11.97 10.61 6.07
N PHE A 131 11.25 10.65 4.95
CA PHE A 131 11.53 9.76 3.82
C PHE A 131 11.08 10.40 2.51
N THR A 132 11.51 9.80 1.40
CA THR A 132 11.07 10.22 0.06
C THR A 132 10.29 9.11 -0.62
N THR A 133 9.46 9.46 -1.58
CA THR A 133 8.79 8.49 -2.46
C THR A 133 8.90 8.93 -3.91
N LEU A 134 8.83 7.96 -4.81
CA LEU A 134 8.66 8.19 -6.24
C LEU A 134 7.26 7.71 -6.64
N GLU A 135 6.44 8.63 -7.13
CA GLU A 135 5.11 8.36 -7.62
C GLU A 135 5.02 8.58 -9.13
N ARG A 136 4.22 7.74 -9.79
CA ARG A 136 3.78 7.98 -11.17
C ARG A 136 2.34 8.45 -11.16
N GLN A 137 2.10 9.63 -11.69
CA GLN A 137 0.78 10.22 -11.86
C GLN A 137 0.37 10.18 -13.32
N TYR A 138 -0.86 9.77 -13.56
CA TYR A 138 -1.49 9.77 -14.88
C TYR A 138 -2.53 10.89 -14.91
N THR A 139 -2.44 11.73 -15.94
CA THR A 139 -3.39 12.80 -16.21
C THR A 139 -3.62 12.88 -17.71
N SER A 140 -4.88 12.83 -18.16
CA SER A 140 -5.23 12.90 -19.59
C SER A 140 -4.42 11.91 -20.46
N GLY A 141 -4.20 10.69 -19.97
CA GLY A 141 -3.44 9.65 -20.66
C GLY A 141 -1.91 9.84 -20.69
N LYS A 142 -1.37 10.89 -20.07
CA LYS A 142 0.08 11.12 -19.95
C LYS A 142 0.57 10.72 -18.56
N ALA A 143 1.71 10.03 -18.52
CA ALA A 143 2.40 9.72 -17.28
C ALA A 143 3.45 10.78 -16.96
N ILE A 144 3.44 11.27 -15.73
CA ILE A 144 4.50 12.10 -15.15
C ILE A 144 5.00 11.44 -13.86
N GLU A 145 6.25 11.68 -13.52
CA GLU A 145 6.84 11.20 -12.28
C GLU A 145 7.06 12.35 -11.31
N LEU A 146 6.72 12.11 -10.05
CA LEU A 146 6.82 13.06 -8.96
C LEU A 146 7.63 12.43 -7.84
N GLN A 147 8.56 13.22 -7.29
CA GLN A 147 9.24 12.86 -6.05
C GLN A 147 8.55 13.58 -4.91
N GLN A 148 8.06 12.84 -3.92
CA GLN A 148 7.49 13.42 -2.71
C GLN A 148 8.44 13.28 -1.53
N PHE A 149 8.38 14.25 -0.63
CA PHE A 149 9.20 14.35 0.57
C PHE A 149 8.26 14.40 1.76
N HIS A 150 8.40 13.46 2.69
CA HIS A 150 7.43 13.23 3.74
C HIS A 150 8.08 13.41 5.11
N TRP A 151 7.37 14.11 6.01
CA TRP A 151 7.64 14.13 7.44
C TRP A 151 6.53 13.36 8.13
N LEU A 152 6.87 12.20 8.66
CA LEU A 152 5.98 11.29 9.33
C LEU A 152 6.22 11.40 10.84
N LEU A 153 5.19 11.79 11.59
CA LEU A 153 5.26 11.89 13.03
C LEU A 153 4.50 10.72 13.65
N LEU A 154 5.21 9.91 14.43
CA LEU A 154 4.69 8.71 15.07
C LEU A 154 4.75 8.84 16.59
N THR A 155 3.86 8.17 17.29
CA THR A 155 3.94 8.04 18.74
C THR A 155 3.80 6.58 19.17
N LYS A 156 4.56 6.20 20.21
CA LYS A 156 4.55 4.85 20.78
C LYS A 156 3.60 4.77 21.97
N THR A 157 2.50 4.05 21.79
CA THR A 157 1.60 3.65 22.88
C THR A 157 2.11 2.41 23.60
N LYS A 158 1.40 1.93 24.61
CA LYS A 158 1.77 0.68 25.32
C LYS A 158 1.78 -0.54 24.39
N SER A 159 0.95 -0.55 23.35
CA SER A 159 0.69 -1.73 22.51
C SER A 159 0.89 -1.51 21.01
N SER A 160 1.19 -0.30 20.56
CA SER A 160 1.32 0.00 19.13
C SER A 160 1.98 1.34 18.85
N TRP A 161 2.56 1.46 17.66
CA TRP A 161 2.91 2.73 17.04
C TRP A 161 1.69 3.32 16.32
N ARG A 162 1.51 4.64 16.42
CA ARG A 162 0.38 5.36 15.81
C ARG A 162 0.85 6.58 15.07
N LEU A 163 0.20 6.87 13.94
CA LEU A 163 0.37 8.12 13.23
C LEU A 163 -0.21 9.28 14.06
N VAL A 164 0.60 10.31 14.29
CA VAL A 164 0.15 11.60 14.85
C VAL A 164 -0.26 12.51 13.69
N MET A 165 0.69 12.79 12.80
CA MET A 165 0.48 13.66 11.64
C MET A 165 1.51 13.37 10.54
N MET A 166 1.25 13.86 9.33
CA MET A 166 2.16 13.72 8.21
C MET A 166 2.13 14.95 7.31
N PHE A 167 3.30 15.49 6.96
CA PHE A 167 3.45 16.56 5.98
C PHE A 167 4.10 16.05 4.72
N THR A 168 3.73 16.62 3.58
CA THR A 168 4.30 16.27 2.28
C THR A 168 4.65 17.51 1.47
N GLN A 169 5.85 17.52 0.88
CA GLN A 169 6.22 18.39 -0.23
C GLN A 169 6.23 17.58 -1.54
N THR A 170 5.77 18.17 -2.63
CA THR A 170 5.75 17.53 -3.96
C THR A 170 6.73 18.22 -4.89
N GLY A 171 7.69 17.47 -5.44
CA GLY A 171 8.62 17.94 -6.47
C GLY A 171 8.44 17.18 -7.79
N GLY A 172 8.70 17.84 -8.91
CA GLY A 172 8.76 17.17 -10.22
C GLY A 172 10.00 16.28 -10.34
N TYR A 173 9.88 15.13 -11.02
CA TYR A 173 10.98 14.21 -11.29
C TYR A 173 11.23 14.05 -12.81
N PRO A 174 12.50 14.04 -13.28
CA PRO A 174 13.71 14.46 -12.56
C PRO A 174 13.61 15.93 -12.13
N LYS A 175 14.39 16.34 -11.11
CA LYS A 175 14.25 17.64 -10.42
C LYS A 175 14.34 18.81 -11.39
N LYS A 176 13.19 19.37 -11.77
CA LYS A 176 13.08 20.52 -12.69
C LYS A 176 12.81 21.84 -11.98
N GLN A 177 12.13 21.79 -10.84
CA GLN A 177 11.66 22.95 -10.08
C GLN A 177 11.80 22.69 -8.58
N PRO A 178 11.87 23.74 -7.74
CA PRO A 178 11.76 23.58 -6.30
C PRO A 178 10.49 22.81 -5.92
N PRO A 179 10.54 21.96 -4.87
CA PRO A 179 9.34 21.28 -4.41
C PRO A 179 8.31 22.29 -3.88
N SER A 180 7.04 21.90 -3.91
CA SER A 180 5.95 22.68 -3.33
C SER A 180 6.19 22.95 -1.84
N PRO A 181 5.56 23.99 -1.26
CA PRO A 181 5.50 24.12 0.20
C PRO A 181 4.95 22.85 0.86
N PRO A 182 5.38 22.51 2.09
CA PRO A 182 4.83 21.38 2.82
C PRO A 182 3.34 21.58 3.09
N ARG A 183 2.54 20.53 2.91
CA ARG A 183 1.11 20.53 3.22
C ARG A 183 0.78 19.36 4.15
N ASP A 184 -0.21 19.55 5.02
CA ASP A 184 -0.76 18.45 5.80
C ASP A 184 -1.33 17.38 4.85
N SER A 185 -0.87 16.16 5.06
CA SER A 185 -1.17 14.98 4.27
C SER A 185 -1.60 13.81 5.17
N SER A 186 -1.97 14.08 6.42
CA SER A 186 -2.40 13.09 7.44
C SER A 186 -3.63 12.28 7.02
N ASN A 187 -4.39 12.79 6.04
CA ASN A 187 -5.54 12.13 5.43
C ASN A 187 -5.30 11.64 3.99
N GLY A 188 -4.10 11.87 3.44
CA GLY A 188 -3.72 11.46 2.09
C GLY A 188 -3.48 9.95 1.95
N ALA A 189 -3.40 9.45 0.72
CA ALA A 189 -3.29 8.02 0.44
C ALA A 189 -2.06 7.36 1.10
N ILE A 190 -0.92 8.05 1.12
CA ILE A 190 0.29 7.60 1.82
C ILE A 190 0.03 7.43 3.32
N ALA A 191 -0.58 8.41 3.99
CA ALA A 191 -0.90 8.34 5.41
C ALA A 191 -1.92 7.24 5.72
N GLN A 192 -2.89 7.01 4.83
CA GLN A 192 -3.83 5.89 4.97
C GLN A 192 -3.13 4.54 4.79
N GLY A 193 -2.16 4.45 3.88
CA GLY A 193 -1.28 3.28 3.73
C GLY A 193 -0.49 3.00 5.01
N VAL A 194 0.13 4.04 5.58
CA VAL A 194 0.85 3.98 6.87
C VAL A 194 -0.06 3.48 8.00
N LYS A 195 -1.25 4.07 8.18
CA LYS A 195 -2.22 3.67 9.21
C LYS A 195 -2.61 2.20 9.06
N ALA A 196 -2.88 1.77 7.82
CA ALA A 196 -3.25 0.39 7.54
C ALA A 196 -2.09 -0.58 7.84
N TRP A 197 -0.87 -0.24 7.45
CA TRP A 197 0.32 -1.05 7.74
C TRP A 197 0.54 -1.16 9.25
N LEU A 198 0.52 -0.05 10.00
CA LEU A 198 0.70 -0.05 11.45
C LEU A 198 -0.34 -0.91 12.18
N ARG A 199 -1.59 -0.88 11.71
CA ARG A 199 -2.68 -1.71 12.25
C ARG A 199 -2.44 -3.20 11.97
N ASP A 200 -2.03 -3.55 10.76
CA ASP A 200 -1.78 -4.93 10.37
C ASP A 200 -0.51 -5.47 11.07
N CYS A 201 0.48 -4.60 11.29
CA CYS A 201 1.67 -4.85 12.11
C CYS A 201 1.28 -5.15 13.58
N GLN A 202 0.40 -4.33 14.16
CA GLN A 202 -0.13 -4.56 15.50
C GLN A 202 -0.87 -5.91 15.61
N ALA A 203 -1.54 -6.34 14.54
CA ALA A 203 -2.25 -7.61 14.47
C ALA A 203 -1.36 -8.81 14.14
N GLY A 204 -0.03 -8.64 14.02
CA GLY A 204 0.89 -9.72 13.64
C GLY A 204 0.66 -10.25 12.22
N SER A 205 0.01 -9.48 11.35
CA SER A 205 -0.41 -9.92 10.01
C SER A 205 0.56 -9.49 8.90
N ILE A 206 1.72 -8.95 9.25
CA ILE A 206 2.77 -8.60 8.28
C ILE A 206 3.62 -9.84 7.98
N SER A 207 3.60 -10.32 6.73
CA SER A 207 4.47 -11.41 6.31
C SER A 207 5.92 -10.92 6.25
N GLN A 208 6.83 -11.55 6.98
CA GLN A 208 8.26 -11.38 6.76
C GLN A 208 8.64 -12.14 5.49
N SER A 209 8.69 -11.45 4.35
CA SER A 209 9.24 -11.99 3.10
C SER A 209 10.75 -11.76 3.01
#